data_AF-A0A0C1JYF3-F1
#
_entry.id   AF-A0A0C1JYF3-F1
#
_cell.length_a   1.000
_cell.length_b   1.000
_cell.length_c   1.000
_cell.angle_alpha   90.00
_cell.angle_beta   90.00
_cell.angle_gamma   90.00
#
_symmetry.space_group_name_H-M   'P 1'
#
loop_
_entity.id
_entity.type
_entity.pdbx_description
1 polymer ?
#
loop_
_entity_poly.entity_id
_entity_poly.type
_entity_poly.pdbx_seq_one_letter_code
_entity_poly.pdbx_strand_id
1 'polypeptide(L)' 'MLKQVSQSLPASSHALLTLDRASYHTSKTLKVPSNIHLLFLPPYSP' A
#
# COMPACT_ATOMS: atom_id res chain seq x y z
N MET A 1 4.17 6.00 -7.64
CA MET A 1 4.26 4.57 -7.26
C MET A 1 2.90 3.93 -7.01
N LEU A 2 2.19 4.15 -5.89
CA LEU A 2 0.90 3.46 -5.62
C LEU A 2 -0.18 3.68 -6.69
N LYS A 3 -0.24 4.87 -7.29
CA LYS A 3 -1.17 5.16 -8.39
C LYS A 3 -0.94 4.26 -9.62
N GLN A 4 0.32 3.97 -9.95
CA GLN A 4 0.65 3.10 -11.09
C GLN A 4 0.29 1.65 -10.81
N VAL A 5 0.52 1.18 -9.58
CA VAL A 5 0.09 -0.15 -9.14
C VAL A 5 -1.43 -0.27 -9.24
N SER A 6 -2.17 0.72 -8.73
CA SER A 6 -3.63 0.78 -8.82
C SER A 6 -4.15 0.71 -10.25
N GLN A 7 -3.48 1.38 -11.21
CA GLN A 7 -3.86 1.38 -12.62
C GLN A 7 -3.50 0.10 -13.37
N SER A 8 -2.52 -0.67 -12.88
CA SER A 8 -2.15 -1.97 -13.48
C SER A 8 -3.06 -3.13 -13.05
N LEU A 9 -3.88 -2.92 -12.01
CA LEU A 9 -4.82 -3.93 -11.54
C LEU A 9 -6.06 -3.98 -12.45
N PRO A 10 -6.68 -5.15 -12.62
CA PRO A 10 -7.99 -5.24 -13.26
C PRO A 10 -9.00 -4.30 -12.57
N ALA A 11 -9.92 -3.73 -13.34
CA ALA A 11 -10.84 -2.68 -12.87
C ALA A 11 -11.69 -3.09 -11.65
N SER A 12 -11.94 -4.38 -11.46
CA SER A 12 -12.70 -4.96 -10.35
C SER A 12 -11.83 -5.57 -9.24
N SER A 13 -10.52 -5.36 -9.25
CA SER A 13 -9.60 -5.91 -8.26
C SER A 13 -9.33 -4.93 -7.13
N HIS A 14 -9.29 -5.47 -5.92
CA HIS A 14 -8.84 -4.76 -4.71
C HIS A 14 -7.53 -5.39 -4.24
N ALA A 15 -6.49 -4.58 -4.03
CA ALA A 15 -5.18 -5.07 -3.62
C ALA A 15 -4.91 -4.79 -2.14
N LEU A 16 -4.40 -5.80 -1.44
CA LEU A 16 -3.83 -5.66 -0.10
C LEU A 16 -2.32 -5.61 -0.23
N LEU A 17 -1.71 -4.50 0.19
CA LEU A 17 -0.25 -4.33 0.17
C LEU A 17 0.30 -4.42 1.59
N THR A 18 1.05 -5.47 1.88
CA THR A 18 1.74 -5.65 3.14
C THR A 18 3.06 -4.89 3.12
N LEU A 19 3.25 -3.98 4.07
CA LEU A 19 4.44 -3.13 4.16
C LEU A 19 5.13 -3.33 5.51
N ASP A 20 6.45 -3.33 5.48
CA ASP A 20 7.25 -3.13 6.68
C ASP A 20 7.17 -1.65 7.12
N ARG A 21 7.48 -1.37 8.38
CA ARG A 21 7.32 -0.03 8.98
C ARG A 21 8.48 0.92 8.64
N ALA A 22 9.22 0.72 7.55
CA ALA A 22 10.23 1.65 7.07
C ALA A 22 9.64 3.06 6.83
N SER A 23 10.38 4.09 7.25
CA SER A 23 9.94 5.49 7.35
C SER A 23 9.39 6.10 6.05
N TYR A 24 9.64 5.48 4.90
CA TYR A 24 9.13 5.92 3.60
C TYR A 24 7.60 5.73 3.46
N HIS A 25 7.02 4.73 4.13
CA HIS A 25 5.59 4.38 4.03
C HIS A 25 4.69 5.06 5.06
N THR A 26 5.27 5.80 6.02
CA THR A 26 4.54 6.53 7.07
C THR A 26 4.41 8.04 6.79
N SER A 27 4.84 8.51 5.61
CA SER A 27 4.72 9.91 5.25
C SER A 27 3.25 10.32 5.11
N LYS A 28 2.84 11.40 5.80
CA LYS A 28 1.49 11.98 5.73
C LYS A 28 1.08 12.44 4.32
N THR A 29 2.02 12.50 3.37
CA THR A 29 1.79 12.90 1.98
C THR A 29 1.51 11.72 1.04
N LEU A 30 1.55 10.48 1.53
CA LEU A 30 1.29 9.29 0.71
C LEU A 30 -0.18 9.21 0.30
N LYS A 31 -0.46 9.36 -1.00
CA LYS A 31 -1.81 9.21 -1.56
C LYS A 31 -2.08 7.74 -1.88
N VAL A 32 -2.99 7.13 -1.12
CA VAL A 32 -3.43 5.74 -1.31
C VAL A 32 -4.68 5.72 -2.20
N PRO A 33 -4.66 5.02 -3.35
CA PRO A 33 -5.85 4.84 -4.20
C PRO A 33 -6.95 4.03 -3.49
N SER A 34 -8.21 4.28 -3.82
CA SER A 34 -9.37 3.64 -3.15
C SER A 34 -9.47 2.12 -3.31
N ASN A 35 -8.81 1.56 -4.33
CA ASN A 35 -8.75 0.12 -4.59
C ASN A 35 -7.51 -0.57 -3.98
N ILE A 36 -6.77 0.13 -3.12
CA ILE A 36 -5.60 -0.40 -2.42
C ILE A 36 -5.75 -0.18 -0.92
N HIS A 37 -5.56 -1.25 -0.16
CA HIS A 37 -5.47 -1.19 1.30
C HIS A 37 -4.04 -1.52 1.74
N LEU A 38 -3.49 -0.70 2.66
CA LEU A 38 -2.14 -0.89 3.20
C LEU A 38 -2.23 -1.60 4.55
N LEU A 39 -1.55 -2.74 4.67
CA LEU A 39 -1.43 -3.48 5.92
C LEU A 39 0.00 -3.37 6.44
N PHE A 40 0.18 -2.74 7.60
CA PHE A 40 1.48 -2.62 8.24
C PHE A 40 1.73 -3.82 9.14
N LEU A 41 2.86 -4.49 8.94
CA LEU A 41 3.26 -5.58 9.81
C LEU A 41 3.58 -5.07 11.23
N PRO A 42 3.33 -5.89 12.27
CA PRO A 42 3.82 -5.59 13.61
C PRO A 42 5.36 -5.49 13.61
N PRO A 43 5.95 -4.71 14.52
CA PRO A 43 7.40 -4.68 14.67
C PRO A 43 8.00 -6.08 14.81
N TYR A 44 9.13 -6.33 14.14
CA TYR A 44 9.87 -7.60 14.20
C TYR A 44 9.10 -8.84 13.72
N SER A 45 8.23 -8.69 12.72
CA SER A 45 7.59 -9.82 12.02
C SER A 45 8.35 -10.13 10.72
N PRO A 46 9.19 -11.18 10.67
CA PRO A 46 9.90 -11.60 9.46
C PRO A 46 8.96 -12.18 8.39
#